data_AF-A0AAQ3ENR6-F1
#
_entry.id   AF-A0AAQ3ENR6-F1
#
_cell.length_a   1.000
_cell.length_b   1.000
_cell.length_c   1.000
_cell.angle_alpha   90.00
_cell.angle_beta   90.00
_cell.angle_gamma   90.00
#
_symmetry.space_group_name_H-M   'P 1'
#
loop_
_entity.id
_entity.type
_entity.pdbx_description
1 polymer ?
#
loop_
_entity_poly.entity_id
_entity_poly.type
_entity_poly.pdbx_seq_one_letter_code
_entity_poly.pdbx_strand_id
1 'polypeptide(L)' 'MISNAKIARINELAAKAKAGVITEEEKAEQQKLRQEYLKGFRSSMKNTLKSVKIIDPEGNDVTPEKLKREQRNNNKLH' A
#
# COMPACT_ATOMS: atom_id res chain seq x y z
N MET A 1 2.90 -10.70 -0.87
CA MET A 1 4.00 -9.72 -0.74
C MET A 1 4.77 -9.72 -2.05
N ILE A 2 5.19 -8.56 -2.55
CA ILE A 2 6.08 -8.50 -3.72
C ILE A 2 7.51 -8.90 -3.31
N SER A 3 8.26 -9.52 -4.22
CA SER A 3 9.67 -9.87 -3.98
C SER A 3 10.58 -8.64 -3.99
N ASN A 4 11.63 -8.67 -3.16
CA ASN A 4 12.62 -7.58 -3.07
C ASN A 4 13.27 -7.26 -4.42
N ALA A 5 13.46 -8.28 -5.28
CA ALA A 5 13.98 -8.10 -6.64
C ALA A 5 13.10 -7.18 -7.51
N LYS A 6 11.77 -7.31 -7.43
CA LYS A 6 10.83 -6.44 -8.16
C LYS A 6 10.84 -5.00 -7.61
N ILE A 7 11.05 -4.83 -6.30
CA ILE A 7 11.18 -3.50 -5.68
C ILE A 7 12.45 -2.82 -6.16
N ALA A 8 13.58 -3.53 -6.18
CA ALA A 8 14.82 -3.02 -6.73
C ALA A 8 14.63 -2.57 -8.19
N ARG A 9 13.96 -3.39 -9.00
CA ARG A 9 13.66 -3.05 -10.39
C ARG A 9 12.80 -1.79 -10.54
N ILE A 10 11.77 -1.62 -9.70
CA ILE A 10 10.96 -0.39 -9.69
C ILE A 10 11.82 0.85 -9.38
N ASN A 11 12.78 0.73 -8.45
CA ASN A 11 13.68 1.82 -8.08
C ASN A 11 14.66 2.16 -9.21
N GLU A 12 15.21 1.16 -9.90
CA GLU A 12 16.06 1.37 -11.08
C GLU A 12 15.30 2.11 -12.18
N LEU A 13 14.08 1.65 -12.51
CA LEU A 13 13.23 2.30 -13.52
C LEU A 13 12.83 3.72 -13.08
N ALA A 14 12.60 3.95 -11.78
CA ALA A 14 12.34 5.28 -11.25
C ALA A 14 13.55 6.22 -11.36
N ALA A 15 14.77 5.71 -11.13
CA ALA A 15 15.99 6.47 -11.31
C ALA A 15 16.20 6.86 -12.79
N LYS A 16 15.96 5.92 -13.72
CA LYS A 16 15.99 6.19 -15.17
C LYS A 16 14.94 7.20 -15.60
N ALA A 17 13.72 7.10 -15.07
CA ALA A 17 12.65 8.06 -15.32
C ALA A 17 13.03 9.47 -14.83
N LYS A 18 13.63 9.57 -13.64
CA LYS A 18 14.11 10.85 -13.08
C LYS A 18 15.26 11.44 -13.91
N ALA A 19 16.11 10.60 -14.47
CA ALA A 19 17.20 11.01 -15.36
C ALA A 19 16.73 11.32 -16.80
N GLY A 20 15.46 11.09 -17.13
CA GLY A 20 14.90 11.36 -18.47
C GLY A 20 15.33 10.36 -19.56
N VAL A 21 15.99 9.27 -19.20
CA VAL A 21 16.49 8.23 -20.14
C VAL A 21 15.57 7.01 -20.24
N ILE A 22 14.33 7.12 -19.75
CA ILE A 22 13.39 6.01 -19.73
C ILE A 22 12.71 5.84 -21.10
N THR A 23 12.62 4.61 -21.56
CA THR A 23 11.86 4.28 -22.78
C THR A 23 10.38 4.06 -22.46
N GLU A 24 9.50 4.17 -23.45
CA GLU A 24 8.06 3.88 -23.29
C GLU A 24 7.83 2.43 -22.81
N GLU A 25 8.64 1.48 -23.26
CA GLU A 25 8.57 0.07 -22.83
C GLU A 25 8.91 -0.10 -21.35
N GLU A 26 9.99 0.54 -20.89
CA GLU A 26 10.40 0.54 -19.48
C GLU A 26 9.36 1.24 -18.59
N LYS A 27 8.71 2.27 -19.10
CA LYS A 27 7.63 2.98 -18.40
C LYS A 27 6.40 2.09 -18.23
N ALA A 28 6.02 1.34 -19.26
CA ALA A 28 4.94 0.36 -19.17
C ALA A 28 5.27 -0.77 -18.18
N GLU A 29 6.50 -1.27 -18.17
CA GLU A 29 6.97 -2.26 -17.19
C GLU A 29 6.90 -1.71 -15.76
N GLN A 30 7.39 -0.48 -15.54
CA GLN A 30 7.35 0.20 -14.25
C GLN A 30 5.90 0.33 -13.74
N GLN A 31 4.98 0.68 -14.63
CA GLN A 31 3.57 0.85 -14.29
C GLN A 31 2.92 -0.48 -13.87
N LYS A 32 3.21 -1.57 -14.60
CA LYS A 32 2.75 -2.92 -14.27
C LYS A 32 3.29 -3.39 -12.91
N LEU A 33 4.60 -3.19 -12.67
CA LEU A 33 5.23 -3.52 -11.40
C LEU A 33 4.66 -2.71 -10.23
N ARG A 34 4.40 -1.41 -10.44
CA ARG A 34 3.75 -0.55 -9.43
C ARG A 34 2.33 -1.00 -9.11
N GLN A 35 1.54 -1.41 -10.10
CA GLN A 35 0.18 -1.91 -9.86
C GLN A 35 0.20 -3.20 -9.03
N GLU A 36 1.10 -4.12 -9.34
CA GLU A 36 1.26 -5.36 -8.58
C GLU A 36 1.70 -5.06 -7.13
N TYR A 37 2.62 -4.11 -6.95
CA TYR A 37 3.05 -3.66 -5.62
C TYR A 37 1.89 -3.08 -4.83
N LEU A 38 1.13 -2.16 -5.44
CA LEU A 38 -0.03 -1.53 -4.81
C LEU A 38 -1.10 -2.54 -4.41
N LYS A 39 -1.32 -3.59 -5.22
CA LYS A 39 -2.29 -4.65 -4.88
C LYS A 39 -1.86 -5.40 -3.62
N GLY A 40 -0.59 -5.80 -3.54
CA GLY A 40 -0.04 -6.46 -2.34
C GLY A 40 0.01 -5.53 -1.12
N PHE A 41 0.41 -4.28 -1.33
CA PHE A 41 0.51 -3.26 -0.30
C PHE A 41 -0.86 -2.91 0.27
N ARG A 42 -1.91 -2.75 -0.55
CA ARG A 42 -3.28 -2.48 -0.08
C ARG A 42 -3.81 -3.57 0.85
N SER A 43 -3.49 -4.84 0.58
CA SER A 43 -3.88 -5.94 1.47
C SER A 43 -3.18 -5.84 2.83
N SER A 44 -1.87 -5.62 2.83
CA SER A 44 -1.08 -5.44 4.05
C SER A 44 -1.51 -4.20 4.83
N MET A 45 -1.71 -3.07 4.14
CA MET A 45 -2.09 -1.79 4.72
C MET A 45 -3.51 -1.86 5.31
N LYS A 46 -4.45 -2.56 4.67
CA LYS A 46 -5.77 -2.83 5.28
C LYS A 46 -5.61 -3.58 6.59
N ASN A 47 -4.69 -4.53 6.69
CA ASN A 47 -4.45 -5.27 7.93
C ASN A 47 -3.81 -4.38 9.00
N THR A 48 -2.84 -3.53 8.62
CA THR A 48 -2.26 -2.54 9.53
C THR A 48 -3.31 -1.53 10.01
N LEU A 49 -4.13 -0.97 9.12
CA LEU A 49 -5.21 -0.03 9.47
C LEU A 49 -6.26 -0.64 10.40
N LYS A 50 -6.54 -1.95 10.28
CA LYS A 50 -7.41 -2.66 11.24
C LYS A 50 -6.82 -2.67 12.67
N SER A 51 -5.50 -2.60 12.79
CA SER A 51 -4.80 -2.58 14.09
C SER A 51 -4.51 -1.18 14.62
N VAL A 52 -4.64 -0.12 13.80
CA VAL A 52 -4.34 1.25 14.21
C VAL A 52 -5.61 1.90 14.76
N LYS A 53 -5.51 2.38 15.99
CA LYS A 53 -6.53 3.17 16.68
C LYS A 53 -6.19 4.64 16.50
N ILE A 54 -7.13 5.44 16.00
CA ILE A 54 -6.92 6.88 15.83
C ILE A 54 -7.32 7.55 17.14
N ILE A 55 -6.34 8.13 17.81
CA ILE A 55 -6.50 8.85 19.07
C ILE A 55 -6.25 10.32 18.78
N ASP A 56 -7.20 11.18 19.17
CA ASP A 56 -7.06 12.62 19.08
C ASP A 56 -6.00 13.12 20.08
N PRO A 57 -5.37 14.29 19.88
CA PRO A 57 -4.44 14.90 20.84
C PRO A 57 -4.98 15.02 22.28
N GLU A 58 -6.30 15.06 22.47
CA GLU A 58 -6.95 15.05 23.80
C GLU A 58 -7.11 13.63 24.41
N GLY A 59 -6.60 12.59 23.74
CA GLY A 59 -6.66 11.19 24.22
C GLY A 59 -7.97 10.46 23.89
N ASN A 60 -8.90 11.12 23.19
CA ASN A 60 -10.18 10.53 22.80
C ASN A 60 -10.04 9.66 21.56
N ASP A 61 -10.63 8.46 21.59
CA ASP A 61 -10.67 7.56 20.45
C ASP A 61 -11.68 8.04 19.40
N VAL A 62 -11.22 8.85 18.45
CA VAL A 62 -12.03 9.36 17.33
C VAL A 62 -12.08 8.39 16.16
N THR A 63 -11.66 7.14 16.34
CA THR A 63 -11.74 6.11 15.29
C THR A 63 -13.17 6.06 14.71
N PRO A 64 -13.36 6.41 13.42
CA PRO A 64 -14.68 6.51 12.79
C PRO A 64 -15.51 5.23 12.95
N GLU A 65 -16.81 5.35 13.24
CA GLU A 65 -17.70 4.21 13.46
C GLU A 65 -17.73 3.22 12.28
N LYS A 66 -17.52 3.71 11.05
CA LYS A 66 -17.41 2.86 9.85
C LYS A 66 -16.23 1.87 9.96
N LEU A 67 -15.07 2.32 10.46
CA LEU A 67 -13.91 1.47 10.67
C LEU A 67 -14.14 0.48 11.82
N LYS A 68 -14.77 0.91 12.92
CA LYS A 68 -15.16 0.03 14.04
C LYS A 68 -16.10 -1.09 13.58
N ARG A 69 -17.02 -0.79 12.66
CA ARG A 69 -18.00 -1.75 12.12
C ARG A 69 -17.34 -2.76 11.16
N GLU A 70 -16.42 -2.31 10.31
CA GLU A 70 -15.64 -3.19 9.42
C GLU A 70 -14.64 -4.09 10.17
N GLN A 71 -14.08 -3.62 11.30
CA GLN A 71 -13.28 -4.45 12.21
C GLN A 71 -14.12 -5.56 12.85
N ARG A 72 -15.32 -5.23 13.39
CA ARG A 72 -16.23 -6.22 13.99
C ARG A 72 -16.73 -7.27 13.01
N ASN A 73 -17.07 -6.88 11.79
CA ASN A 73 -17.56 -7.82 10.78
C ASN A 73 -16.49 -8.83 10.37
N ASN A 74 -15.24 -8.41 10.16
CA ASN A 74 -14.16 -9.35 9.83
C ASN A 74 -13.84 -10.33 10.98
N ASN A 75 -13.94 -9.89 12.24
CA ASN A 75 -13.65 -10.74 13.40
C ASN A 75 -14.74 -11.77 13.72
N LYS A 76 -15.91 -11.67 13.08
CA LYS A 76 -17.00 -12.66 13.15
C LYS A 76 -16.95 -13.72 12.05
N LEU A 77 -16.13 -13.51 11.02
CA LEU A 77 -15.95 -14.45 9.90
C LEU A 77 -14.77 -15.41 10.09
N HIS A 78 -14.15 -15.41 11.27
CA HIS A 78 -12.97 -16.22 11.59
C HIS A 78 -13.22 -17.12 12.81
#